data_AF-A0AAN9F6E8-F1
#
_entry.id   AF-A0AAN9F6E8-F1
#
_cell.length_a   1.000
_cell.length_b   1.000
_cell.length_c   1.000
_cell.angle_alpha   90.00
_cell.angle_beta   90.00
_cell.angle_gamma   90.00
#
_symmetry.space_group_name_H-M   'P 1'
#
loop_
_entity.id
_entity.type
_entity.pdbx_description
1 polymer ?
#
loop_
_entity_poly.entity_id
_entity_poly.type
_entity_poly.pdbx_seq_one_letter_code
_entity_poly.pdbx_strand_id
1 'polypeptide(L)'
;MQVGEVGELSEIFQWKGEVPKGLPDWTEEEKVHLGEELSDVLLYLVRLSDICGVDLGKAALRKVELNAIKYPAKVLKEEVSFQASRNRNRTHCFCRIISPLLI
;
A
#
# COMPACT_ATOMS: atom_id res chain seq x y z
N MET A 1 -12.18 8.08 -17.01
CA MET A 1 -11.31 8.82 -16.08
C MET A 1 -11.00 7.86 -14.93
N GLN A 2 -9.92 7.08 -15.04
CA GLN A 2 -9.53 6.02 -14.10
C GLN A 2 -8.83 6.60 -12.84
N VAL A 3 -9.51 7.52 -12.17
CA VAL A 3 -9.15 7.98 -10.81
C VAL A 3 -10.06 7.30 -9.78
N GLY A 4 -11.17 6.70 -10.23
CA GLY A 4 -12.16 5.99 -9.40
C GLY A 4 -11.57 4.78 -8.69
N GLU A 5 -10.82 3.93 -9.38
CA GLU A 5 -10.28 2.66 -8.83
C GLU A 5 -9.44 2.87 -7.55
N VAL A 6 -8.63 3.93 -7.50
CA VAL A 6 -7.84 4.25 -6.30
C VAL A 6 -8.75 4.73 -5.16
N GLY A 7 -9.87 5.39 -5.50
CA GLY A 7 -10.94 5.75 -4.58
C GLY A 7 -11.70 4.53 -4.06
N GLU A 8 -12.11 3.61 -4.93
CA GLU A 8 -12.81 2.37 -4.59
C GLU A 8 -11.93 1.48 -3.70
N LEU A 9 -10.65 1.31 -4.05
CA LEU A 9 -9.66 0.66 -3.19
C LEU A 9 -9.52 1.38 -1.83
N SER A 10 -9.56 2.72 -1.80
CA SER A 10 -9.48 3.48 -0.55
C SER A 10 -10.73 3.29 0.32
N GLU A 11 -11.91 3.15 -0.29
CA GLU A 11 -13.17 2.92 0.41
C GLU A 11 -13.20 1.58 1.15
N ILE A 12 -12.61 0.53 0.57
CA ILE A 12 -12.44 -0.78 1.22
C ILE A 12 -11.75 -0.63 2.59
N PHE A 13 -10.70 0.19 2.67
CA PHE A 13 -9.94 0.38 3.91
C PHE A 13 -10.49 1.49 4.81
N GLN A 14 -11.31 2.40 4.28
CA GLN A 14 -11.84 3.56 5.02
C GLN A 14 -12.63 3.14 6.26
N TRP A 15 -13.35 2.02 6.20
CA TRP A 15 -14.24 1.56 7.26
C TRP A 15 -13.67 0.44 8.13
N LYS A 16 -12.54 -0.16 7.73
CA LYS A 16 -11.99 -1.38 8.37
C LYS A 16 -11.02 -1.12 9.52
N GLY A 17 -10.68 0.14 9.84
CA GLY A 17 -9.77 0.43 10.95
C GLY A 17 -8.36 -0.17 10.71
N GLU A 18 -7.61 -0.46 11.77
CA GLU A 18 -6.28 -1.07 11.60
C GLU A 18 -6.41 -2.48 11.05
N VAL A 19 -5.84 -2.72 9.87
CA VAL A 19 -5.93 -4.02 9.20
C VAL A 19 -4.60 -4.77 9.38
N PRO A 20 -4.58 -5.90 10.10
CA PRO A 20 -3.36 -6.68 10.29
C PRO A 20 -2.91 -7.37 9.00
N LYS A 21 -1.59 -7.59 8.88
CA LYS A 21 -1.00 -8.32 7.75
C LYS A 21 -1.67 -9.70 7.62
N GLY A 22 -2.03 -10.06 6.40
CA GLY A 22 -2.65 -11.36 6.10
C GLY A 22 -4.17 -11.38 6.23
N LEU A 23 -4.80 -10.27 6.64
CA LEU A 23 -6.26 -10.11 6.65
C LEU A 23 -7.02 -11.27 7.35
N PRO A 24 -6.65 -11.67 8.58
CA PRO A 24 -7.24 -12.82 9.28
C PRO A 24 -8.75 -12.67 9.53
N ASP A 25 -9.23 -11.44 9.71
CA ASP A 25 -10.64 -11.15 10.03
C ASP A 25 -11.50 -10.88 8.77
N TRP A 26 -10.95 -11.13 7.58
CA TRP A 26 -11.65 -10.89 6.31
C TRP A 26 -12.20 -12.18 5.75
N THR A 27 -13.40 -12.11 5.18
CA THR A 27 -13.98 -13.25 4.45
C THR A 27 -13.25 -13.47 3.13
N GLU A 28 -13.41 -14.64 2.53
CA GLU A 28 -12.79 -14.93 1.24
C GLU A 28 -13.36 -14.04 0.14
N GLU A 29 -14.66 -13.71 0.19
CA GLU A 29 -15.30 -12.77 -0.73
C GLU A 29 -14.69 -11.36 -0.62
N GLU A 30 -14.42 -10.87 0.59
CA GLU A 30 -13.77 -9.57 0.80
C GLU A 30 -12.34 -9.55 0.26
N LYS A 31 -11.60 -10.66 0.38
CA LYS A 31 -10.25 -10.79 -0.19
C LYS A 31 -10.26 -10.86 -1.71
N VAL A 32 -11.24 -11.55 -2.30
CA VAL A 32 -11.44 -11.60 -3.75
C VAL A 32 -11.71 -10.19 -4.27
N HIS A 33 -12.68 -9.48 -3.68
CA HIS A 33 -13.02 -8.12 -4.06
C HIS A 33 -11.82 -7.16 -3.93
N LEU A 34 -11.07 -7.23 -2.82
CA LEU A 34 -9.81 -6.48 -2.68
C LEU A 34 -8.81 -6.80 -3.79
N GLY A 35 -8.72 -8.07 -4.20
CA GLY A 35 -7.86 -8.51 -5.29
C GLY A 35 -8.26 -7.93 -6.64
N GLU A 36 -9.57 -7.79 -6.90
CA GLU A 36 -10.11 -7.15 -8.10
C GLU A 36 -9.71 -5.67 -8.15
N GLU A 37 -9.98 -4.90 -7.08
CA GLU A 37 -9.63 -3.47 -7.01
C GLU A 37 -8.11 -3.23 -7.13
N LEU A 38 -7.29 -4.08 -6.50
CA LEU A 38 -5.83 -4.02 -6.64
C LEU A 38 -5.39 -4.30 -8.08
N SER A 39 -6.06 -5.23 -8.75
CA SER A 39 -5.76 -5.60 -10.14
C SER A 39 -6.13 -4.48 -11.10
N ASP A 40 -7.27 -3.82 -10.90
CA ASP A 40 -7.70 -2.70 -11.74
C ASP A 40 -6.76 -1.50 -11.63
N VAL A 41 -6.30 -1.18 -10.42
CA VAL A 41 -5.25 -0.17 -10.22
C VAL A 41 -3.94 -0.55 -10.93
N LEU A 42 -3.51 -1.82 -10.81
CA LEU A 42 -2.29 -2.29 -11.47
C LEU A 42 -2.39 -2.21 -13.00
N LEU A 43 -3.49 -2.70 -13.57
CA LEU A 43 -3.74 -2.70 -15.01
C LEU A 43 -3.78 -1.27 -15.56
N TYR A 44 -4.41 -0.35 -14.82
CA TYR A 44 -4.37 1.06 -15.17
C TYR A 44 -2.93 1.61 -15.20
N LEU A 45 -2.12 1.33 -14.19
CA LEU A 45 -0.73 1.81 -14.13
C LEU A 45 0.11 1.25 -15.28
N VAL A 46 -0.05 -0.04 -15.61
CA VAL A 46 0.63 -0.65 -16.75
C VAL A 46 0.21 0.04 -18.05
N ARG A 47 -1.09 0.23 -18.27
CA ARG A 47 -1.60 0.88 -19.48
C ARG A 47 -1.15 2.35 -19.58
N LEU A 48 -1.17 3.08 -18.47
CA LEU A 48 -0.70 4.46 -18.41
C LEU A 48 0.79 4.54 -18.71
N SER A 49 1.59 3.60 -18.20
CA SER A 49 3.03 3.56 -18.45
C SER A 49 3.36 3.35 -19.93
N ASP A 50 2.62 2.49 -20.62
CA ASP A 50 2.72 2.25 -22.06
C ASP A 50 2.41 3.52 -22.86
N ILE A 51 1.29 4.19 -22.54
CA ILE A 51 0.88 5.46 -23.18
C ILE A 51 1.92 6.57 -22.93
N CYS A 52 2.49 6.64 -21.73
CA CYS A 52 3.49 7.64 -21.36
C CYS A 52 4.91 7.31 -21.83
N GLY A 53 5.15 6.12 -22.40
CA GLY A 53 6.49 5.66 -22.78
C GLY A 53 7.43 5.47 -21.58
N VAL A 54 6.88 5.14 -20.41
CA VAL A 54 7.64 4.91 -19.18
C VAL A 54 7.82 3.41 -18.98
N ASP A 55 9.07 2.97 -18.82
CA ASP A 55 9.37 1.60 -18.36
C ASP A 55 9.04 1.50 -16.87
N LEU A 56 7.81 1.08 -16.56
CA LEU A 56 7.31 0.95 -15.18
C LEU A 56 8.17 0.02 -14.33
N GLY A 57 8.70 -1.06 -14.92
CA GLY A 57 9.58 -2.01 -14.23
C GLY A 57 10.89 -1.37 -13.79
N LYS A 58 11.57 -0.66 -14.69
CA LYS A 58 12.79 0.10 -14.34
C LYS A 58 12.49 1.22 -13.34
N ALA A 59 11.38 1.93 -13.50
CA ALA A 59 10.98 2.98 -12.58
C ALA A 59 10.74 2.44 -11.15
N ALA A 60 10.09 1.29 -11.04
CA ALA A 60 9.87 0.61 -9.77
C ALA A 60 11.19 0.16 -9.11
N LEU A 61 12.10 -0.46 -9.85
CA LEU A 61 13.42 -0.87 -9.34
C LEU A 61 14.23 0.32 -8.82
N ARG A 62 14.32 1.40 -9.62
CA ARG A 62 14.99 2.64 -9.20
C ARG A 62 14.35 3.23 -7.94
N LYS A 63 13.03 3.12 -7.80
CA LYS A 63 12.32 3.61 -6.61
C LYS A 63 12.67 2.81 -5.36
N VAL A 64 12.79 1.49 -5.47
CA VAL A 64 13.22 0.61 -4.37
C VAL A 64 14.65 0.97 -3.92
N GLU A 65 15.59 1.16 -4.85
CA GLU A 65 16.96 1.57 -4.53
C GLU A 65 17.01 2.93 -3.79
N LEU A 66 16.24 3.91 -4.26
CA LEU A 66 16.13 5.22 -3.61
C LEU A 66 15.50 5.12 -2.23
N ASN A 67 14.53 4.23 -2.04
CA ASN A 67 13.91 4.00 -0.74
C ASN A 67 14.89 3.37 0.25
N ALA A 68 15.73 2.43 -0.18
CA ALA A 68 16.77 1.83 0.66
C ALA A 68 17.79 2.86 1.18
N ILE A 69 18.10 3.89 0.38
CA ILE A 69 18.95 5.02 0.79
C ILE A 69 18.20 5.93 1.77
N LYS A 70 16.91 6.21 1.49
CA LYS A 70 16.09 7.12 2.28
C LYS A 70 15.69 6.53 3.65
N TYR A 71 15.53 5.21 3.73
CA TYR A 71 15.10 4.46 4.90
C TYR A 71 16.07 3.30 5.19
N PRO A 72 17.28 3.60 5.68
CA PRO A 72 18.27 2.56 5.95
C PRO A 72 17.76 1.63 7.06
N ALA A 73 17.97 0.32 6.88
CA ALA A 73 17.43 -0.74 7.77
C ALA A 73 17.77 -0.60 9.27
N LYS A 74 18.72 0.27 9.65
CA LYS A 74 19.01 0.60 11.05
C LYS A 74 17.91 1.42 11.73
N VAL A 75 17.11 2.19 10.99
CA VAL A 75 15.97 2.95 11.54
C VAL A 75 14.83 2.01 11.98
N LEU A 76 14.80 0.77 11.48
CA LEU A 76 13.72 -0.20 11.71
C LEU A 76 13.82 -0.97 13.04
N LYS A 77 14.93 -0.88 13.79
CA LYS A 77 15.04 -1.61 15.07
C LYS A 77 14.33 -0.94 16.25
N GLU A 78 14.08 0.36 16.19
CA GLU A 78 13.46 1.09 17.29
C GLU A 78 11.93 1.21 17.14
N GLU A 79 11.41 1.27 15.92
CA GLU A 79 9.96 1.43 15.69
C GLU A 79 9.12 0.18 16.02
N VAL A 80 9.71 -1.02 15.93
CA VAL A 80 9.04 -2.27 16.35
C VAL A 80 8.79 -2.30 17.87
N SER A 81 9.53 -1.50 18.65
CA SER A 81 9.41 -1.45 20.12
C SER A 81 8.52 -0.31 20.64
N PHE A 82 8.24 0.73 19.85
CA PHE A 82 7.51 1.93 20.31
C PHE A 82 5.99 1.90 20.06
N GLN A 83 5.49 0.98 19.23
CA GLN A 83 4.06 0.89 18.91
C GLN A 83 3.19 0.25 20.00
N ALA A 84 3.76 -0.19 21.12
CA ALA A 84 3.02 -0.72 22.27
C ALA A 84 2.40 0.38 23.18
N SER A 85 2.70 1.66 22.96
CA SER A 85 2.20 2.74 23.83
C SER A 85 2.05 4.08 23.11
N ARG A 86 1.02 4.23 22.26
CA ARG A 86 0.31 5.50 22.14
C ARG A 86 -1.02 5.36 21.38
N ASN A 87 -2.08 5.41 22.18
CA ASN A 87 -3.46 5.59 21.75
C ASN A 87 -3.73 7.07 21.37
N ARG A 88 -4.73 7.28 20.49
CA ARG A 88 -5.33 8.53 19.98
C ARG A 88 -4.73 9.15 18.72
N ASN A 89 -5.17 8.71 17.55
CA ASN A 89 -6.16 9.45 16.73
C ASN A 89 -6.48 8.68 15.44
N ARG A 90 -7.78 8.56 15.17
CA ARG A 90 -8.36 7.98 13.94
C ARG A 90 -7.85 8.76 12.72
N THR A 91 -7.14 8.10 11.78
CA THR A 91 -7.18 8.42 10.32
C THR A 91 -6.22 7.64 9.41
N HIS A 92 -5.24 6.84 9.86
CA HIS A 92 -4.17 6.37 8.94
C HIS A 92 -3.96 4.86 8.84
N CYS A 93 -4.99 4.11 8.43
CA CYS A 93 -4.86 2.68 8.15
C CYS A 93 -4.09 2.41 6.84
N PHE A 94 -4.35 3.22 5.80
CA PHE A 94 -3.70 3.08 4.48
C PHE A 94 -2.17 3.22 4.55
N CYS A 95 -1.65 4.15 5.36
CA CYS A 95 -0.21 4.36 5.49
C CYS A 95 0.52 3.18 6.16
N ARG A 96 -0.12 2.43 7.08
CA ARG A 96 0.58 1.40 7.86
C ARG A 96 0.82 0.09 7.10
N ILE A 97 -0.04 -0.26 6.14
CA ILE A 97 0.14 -1.47 5.31
C ILE A 97 1.15 -1.22 4.19
N ILE A 98 1.18 0.00 3.65
CA ILE A 98 2.04 0.37 2.53
C ILE A 98 3.44 0.82 2.99
N SER A 99 3.59 1.38 4.20
CA SER A 99 4.90 1.80 4.72
C SER A 99 5.98 0.70 4.73
N PRO A 100 5.70 -0.57 5.12
CA PRO A 100 6.71 -1.64 5.06
C PRO A 100 7.03 -2.12 3.64
N LEU A 101 6.20 -1.80 2.64
CA LEU A 101 6.40 -2.19 1.24
C LEU A 101 7.16 -1.12 0.43
N LEU A 102 7.31 0.09 1.00
CA LEU A 102 8.07 1.22 0.43
C LEU A 102 9.35 1.55 1.23
N ILE A 103 9.76 0.68 2.16
CA ILE A 103 11.03 0.73 2.90
C ILE A 103 11.87 -0.49 2.52
#